data_AF-A0A7S4MAZ2-F1
#
_entry.id   AF-A0A7S4MAZ2-F1
#
_cell.length_a   1.000
_cell.length_b   1.000
_cell.length_c   1.000
_cell.angle_alpha   90.00
_cell.angle_beta   90.00
_cell.angle_gamma   90.00
#
_symmetry.space_group_name_H-M   'P 1'
#
loop_
_entity.id
_entity.type
_entity.pdbx_description
1 polymer ?
#
loop_
_entity_poly.entity_id
_entity_poly.type
_entity_poly.pdbx_seq_one_letter_code
_entity_poly.pdbx_strand_id
1 'polypeptide(L)'
;DFNAKKDEESRKYVEDYHKGMDKNARGGRSAEDEDGRGAELESMGFKYVGCYGAESALGKDKVYGGGTKGAQFGLAIQFAADKNKKYIAIASRGVDGHVFAFNEKPRRSKSTEDEGCDVPCSDMEDYRCGCADEMCAEAGAPAVAGEDNQRRWVVYEVPLETIAQMQAQQQKKARGAGRKGGKRSGGRKAKSEL
;
A
#
# COMPACT_ATOMS: atom_id res chain seq x y z
N ASP A 1 23.95 24.33 -34.78
CA ASP A 1 25.16 25.02 -34.31
C ASP A 1 24.79 26.43 -33.88
N PHE A 2 25.48 26.96 -32.87
CA PHE A 2 25.39 28.31 -32.28
C PHE A 2 24.12 28.66 -31.47
N ASN A 3 24.10 28.56 -30.13
CA ASN A 3 24.97 29.21 -29.14
C ASN A 3 24.94 30.74 -29.25
N ALA A 4 23.97 31.40 -28.59
CA ALA A 4 24.09 32.82 -28.28
C ALA A 4 23.21 33.23 -27.08
N LYS A 5 23.87 33.83 -26.09
CA LYS A 5 23.35 34.77 -25.08
C LYS A 5 22.62 34.14 -23.88
N LYS A 6 23.45 33.65 -22.95
CA LYS A 6 23.11 33.48 -21.54
C LYS A 6 22.88 34.86 -20.91
N ASP A 7 21.66 35.36 -21.06
CA ASP A 7 21.16 36.49 -20.30
C ASP A 7 21.37 36.27 -18.81
N GLU A 8 21.76 37.35 -18.13
CA GLU A 8 22.05 37.38 -16.69
C GLU A 8 20.83 36.91 -15.87
N GLU A 9 19.61 37.09 -16.40
CA GLU A 9 18.37 36.53 -15.87
C GLU A 9 18.31 35.00 -15.90
N SER A 10 18.80 34.35 -16.95
CA SER A 10 18.84 32.88 -17.04
C SER A 10 19.82 32.29 -16.02
N ARG A 11 20.93 33.00 -15.76
CA ARG A 11 21.84 32.64 -14.67
C ARG A 11 21.18 32.81 -13.31
N LYS A 12 20.42 33.89 -13.11
CA LYS A 12 19.69 34.14 -11.87
C LYS A 12 18.54 33.14 -11.64
N TYR A 13 17.84 32.73 -12.69
CA TYR A 13 16.81 31.69 -12.63
C TYR A 13 17.40 30.31 -12.32
N VAL A 14 18.51 29.96 -12.96
CA VAL A 14 19.24 28.71 -12.68
C VAL A 14 19.82 28.74 -11.26
N GLU A 15 20.36 29.87 -10.80
CA GLU A 15 20.87 30.01 -9.44
C GLU A 15 19.74 29.94 -8.40
N ASP A 16 18.58 30.55 -8.63
CA ASP A 16 17.42 30.44 -7.73
C ASP A 16 16.81 29.02 -7.74
N TYR A 17 16.78 28.36 -8.90
CA TYR A 17 16.35 26.97 -9.04
C TYR A 17 17.28 26.00 -8.28
N HIS A 18 18.60 26.18 -8.41
CA HIS A 18 19.57 25.40 -7.65
C HIS A 18 19.58 25.74 -6.15
N LYS A 19 19.32 26.99 -5.76
CA LYS A 19 19.24 27.42 -4.35
C LYS A 19 17.95 26.94 -3.67
N GLY A 20 16.88 26.76 -4.43
CA GLY A 20 15.67 26.04 -4.01
C GLY A 20 15.92 24.55 -3.80
N MET A 21 16.73 23.92 -4.66
CA MET A 21 17.18 22.54 -4.43
C MET A 21 18.13 22.43 -3.23
N ASP A 22 19.05 23.37 -3.00
CA ASP A 22 20.02 23.28 -1.90
C ASP A 22 19.36 23.47 -0.51
N LYS A 23 18.33 24.31 -0.41
CA LYS A 23 17.51 24.44 0.80
C LYS A 23 16.58 23.25 1.03
N ASN A 24 16.22 22.52 -0.02
CA ASN A 24 15.57 21.21 0.09
C ASN A 24 16.58 20.04 0.24
N ALA A 25 17.86 20.25 -0.05
CA ALA A 25 18.91 19.23 0.05
C ALA A 25 19.55 19.15 1.45
N ARG A 26 19.28 20.10 2.35
CA ARG A 26 19.52 19.94 3.79
C ARG A 26 18.39 19.22 4.53
N GLY A 27 17.30 18.93 3.83
CA GLY A 27 16.38 17.84 4.19
C GLY A 27 16.70 16.66 3.29
N GLY A 28 17.90 16.09 3.43
CA GLY A 28 18.25 14.83 2.79
C GLY A 28 17.25 13.76 3.22
N ARG A 29 16.16 13.64 2.47
CA ARG A 29 15.49 12.37 2.30
C ARG A 29 16.32 11.63 1.27
N SER A 30 17.36 10.98 1.79
CA SER A 30 17.85 9.74 1.18
C SER A 30 16.64 8.87 0.83
N ALA A 31 16.84 8.03 -0.17
CA ALA A 31 15.94 6.97 -0.59
C ALA A 31 15.74 5.90 0.51
N GLU A 32 15.24 6.31 1.67
CA GLU A 32 15.17 5.53 2.92
C GLU A 32 13.87 5.82 3.72
N ASP A 33 12.99 6.71 3.24
CA ASP A 33 11.69 7.01 3.89
C ASP A 33 10.54 6.06 3.45
N GLU A 34 10.86 4.88 2.92
CA GLU A 34 9.90 3.77 2.77
C GLU A 34 10.05 2.70 3.87
N ASP A 35 11.02 2.83 4.78
CA ASP A 35 11.32 1.77 5.77
C ASP A 35 10.61 1.97 7.12
N GLY A 36 10.13 3.19 7.42
CA GLY A 36 9.43 3.46 8.68
C GLY A 36 8.07 2.77 8.80
N ARG A 37 7.47 2.32 7.69
CA ARG A 37 6.24 1.51 7.70
C ARG A 37 6.55 0.02 7.88
N GLY A 38 7.61 -0.49 7.26
CA GLY A 38 8.01 -1.89 7.38
C GLY A 38 8.36 -2.26 8.82
N ALA A 39 9.20 -1.45 9.48
CA ALA A 39 9.59 -1.67 10.87
C ALA A 39 8.42 -1.53 11.87
N GLU A 40 7.47 -0.61 11.63
CA GLU A 40 6.28 -0.49 12.48
C GLU A 40 5.36 -1.71 12.30
N LEU A 41 5.21 -2.20 11.06
CA LEU A 41 4.40 -3.38 10.73
C LEU A 41 5.02 -4.68 11.29
N GLU A 42 6.34 -4.85 11.26
CA GLU A 42 6.99 -6.01 11.90
C GLU A 42 6.70 -6.12 13.40
N SER A 43 6.58 -4.99 14.09
CA SER A 43 6.24 -4.93 15.52
C SER A 43 4.74 -5.16 15.80
N MET A 44 3.88 -5.12 14.78
CA MET A 44 2.42 -5.16 14.94
C MET A 44 1.84 -6.58 15.12
N GLY A 45 2.66 -7.63 15.18
CA GLY A 45 2.21 -8.97 15.61
C GLY A 45 1.24 -9.67 14.66
N PHE A 46 1.42 -9.50 13.34
CA PHE A 46 0.62 -10.20 12.34
C PHE A 46 0.81 -11.71 12.43
N LYS A 47 -0.28 -12.47 12.34
CA LYS A 47 -0.23 -13.93 12.44
C LYS A 47 -0.58 -14.58 11.11
N TYR A 48 0.37 -15.34 10.57
CA TYR A 48 0.10 -16.21 9.42
C TYR A 48 -0.93 -17.29 9.82
N VAL A 49 -2.02 -17.37 9.06
CA VAL A 49 -3.12 -18.30 9.28
C VAL A 49 -2.97 -19.54 8.40
N GLY A 50 -2.46 -19.36 7.19
CA GLY A 50 -2.28 -20.43 6.21
C GLY A 50 -2.38 -19.91 4.78
N CYS A 51 -2.06 -20.78 3.83
CA CYS A 51 -2.19 -20.52 2.40
C CYS A 51 -3.30 -21.37 1.77
N TYR A 52 -4.09 -20.79 0.86
CA TYR A 52 -5.26 -21.42 0.29
C TYR A 52 -5.27 -21.30 -1.23
N GLY A 53 -5.52 -22.41 -1.93
CA GLY A 53 -5.67 -22.40 -3.38
C GLY A 53 -7.04 -21.90 -3.85
N ALA A 54 -8.08 -22.19 -3.09
CA ALA A 54 -9.47 -21.94 -3.51
C ALA A 54 -10.03 -20.66 -2.90
N GLU A 55 -10.64 -19.81 -3.72
CA GLU A 55 -11.30 -18.59 -3.24
C GLU A 55 -12.53 -18.90 -2.36
N SER A 56 -13.11 -20.09 -2.56
CA SER A 56 -14.23 -20.62 -1.78
C SER A 56 -13.85 -21.03 -0.36
N ALA A 57 -12.55 -21.22 -0.07
CA ALA A 57 -12.06 -21.49 1.28
C ALA A 57 -12.04 -20.23 2.18
N LEU A 58 -12.06 -19.05 1.57
CA LEU A 58 -12.08 -17.76 2.26
C LEU A 58 -13.47 -17.46 2.82
N GLY A 59 -13.54 -16.55 3.79
CA GLY A 59 -14.80 -16.17 4.44
C GLY A 59 -15.84 -15.64 3.45
N LYS A 60 -17.12 -15.90 3.71
CA LYS A 60 -18.23 -15.46 2.82
C LYS A 60 -18.38 -13.94 2.73
N ASP A 61 -17.99 -13.22 3.77
CA ASP A 61 -18.06 -11.76 3.92
C ASP A 61 -16.80 -11.05 3.36
N LYS A 62 -16.24 -11.59 2.28
CA LYS A 62 -15.00 -11.08 1.67
C LYS A 62 -15.27 -9.85 0.82
N VAL A 63 -14.46 -8.83 1.05
CA VAL A 63 -14.41 -7.61 0.25
C VAL A 63 -13.17 -7.67 -0.62
N TYR A 64 -13.38 -7.63 -1.94
CA TYR A 64 -12.31 -7.63 -2.91
C TYR A 64 -11.61 -6.26 -2.98
N GLY A 65 -10.28 -6.30 -3.05
CA GLY A 65 -9.42 -5.23 -3.48
C GLY A 65 -8.43 -5.79 -4.51
N GLY A 66 -8.11 -5.02 -5.53
CA GLY A 66 -7.03 -5.35 -6.47
C GLY A 66 -6.05 -4.19 -6.56
N GLY A 67 -5.14 -4.25 -7.52
CA GLY A 67 -4.13 -3.21 -7.70
C GLY A 67 -2.86 -3.55 -6.91
N THR A 68 -2.06 -2.51 -6.71
CA THR A 68 -0.88 -2.54 -5.83
C THR A 68 -1.19 -3.03 -4.40
N LYS A 69 -2.45 -2.93 -3.96
CA LYS A 69 -2.91 -3.44 -2.65
C LYS A 69 -2.81 -4.96 -2.50
N GLY A 70 -2.80 -5.69 -3.61
CA GLY A 70 -2.63 -7.15 -3.63
C GLY A 70 -1.19 -7.59 -3.88
N ALA A 71 -0.26 -6.66 -4.11
CA ALA A 71 1.16 -6.93 -4.22
C ALA A 71 1.94 -6.51 -2.96
N GLN A 72 1.45 -5.48 -2.26
CA GLN A 72 2.10 -4.87 -1.10
C GLN A 72 1.37 -5.22 0.20
N PHE A 73 2.09 -5.80 1.16
CA PHE A 73 1.58 -6.20 2.46
C PHE A 73 1.08 -5.00 3.27
N GLY A 74 1.83 -3.89 3.27
CA GLY A 74 1.45 -2.68 4.00
C GLY A 74 0.13 -2.08 3.49
N LEU A 75 -0.11 -2.13 2.18
CA LEU A 75 -1.37 -1.67 1.59
C LEU A 75 -2.53 -2.64 1.83
N ALA A 76 -2.26 -3.95 1.85
CA ALA A 76 -3.25 -4.96 2.18
C ALA A 76 -3.80 -4.78 3.60
N ILE A 77 -2.92 -4.46 4.56
CA ILE A 77 -3.32 -4.22 5.96
C ILE A 77 -4.11 -2.92 6.09
N GLN A 78 -3.69 -1.85 5.40
CA GLN A 78 -4.47 -0.62 5.33
C GLN A 78 -5.86 -0.90 4.76
N PHE A 79 -5.96 -1.71 3.70
CA PHE A 79 -7.24 -2.12 3.14
C PHE A 79 -8.10 -2.89 4.15
N ALA A 80 -7.51 -3.78 4.95
CA ALA A 80 -8.19 -4.45 6.05
C ALA A 80 -8.73 -3.45 7.08
N ALA A 81 -7.92 -2.46 7.45
CA ALA A 81 -8.29 -1.43 8.41
C ALA A 81 -9.41 -0.54 7.87
N ASP A 82 -9.33 -0.07 6.62
CA ASP A 82 -10.37 0.69 5.93
C ASP A 82 -11.70 -0.06 5.84
N LYS A 83 -11.65 -1.39 5.66
CA LYS A 83 -12.84 -2.25 5.59
C LYS A 83 -13.26 -2.82 6.95
N ASN A 84 -12.54 -2.49 8.02
CA ASN A 84 -12.75 -2.99 9.37
C ASN A 84 -12.83 -4.54 9.42
N LYS A 85 -11.84 -5.20 8.81
CA LYS A 85 -11.77 -6.66 8.66
C LYS A 85 -10.54 -7.22 9.38
N LYS A 86 -10.73 -8.37 10.05
CA LYS A 86 -9.70 -9.06 10.86
C LYS A 86 -8.73 -9.91 10.06
N TYR A 87 -9.13 -10.36 8.88
CA TYR A 87 -8.32 -11.24 8.05
C TYR A 87 -8.11 -10.61 6.68
N ILE A 88 -6.89 -10.78 6.17
CA ILE A 88 -6.53 -10.45 4.80
C ILE A 88 -6.05 -11.72 4.11
N ALA A 89 -6.46 -11.90 2.85
CA ALA A 89 -5.89 -12.89 1.95
C ALA A 89 -5.24 -12.15 0.79
N ILE A 90 -3.98 -12.45 0.50
CA ILE A 90 -3.20 -11.78 -0.55
C ILE A 90 -2.78 -12.83 -1.58
N ALA A 91 -2.82 -12.46 -2.86
CA ALA A 91 -2.28 -13.23 -3.96
C ALA A 91 -1.57 -12.25 -4.92
N SER A 92 -0.24 -12.25 -4.91
CA SER A 92 0.58 -11.29 -5.67
C SER A 92 0.81 -11.73 -7.12
N ARG A 93 0.78 -10.74 -8.02
CA ARG A 93 1.14 -10.86 -9.44
C ARG A 93 2.20 -9.80 -9.79
N GLY A 94 3.35 -9.88 -9.11
CA GLY A 94 4.47 -8.95 -9.31
C GLY A 94 4.17 -7.57 -8.73
N VAL A 95 3.95 -6.56 -9.58
CA VAL A 95 3.64 -5.18 -9.15
C VAL A 95 2.13 -4.95 -8.88
N ASP A 96 1.31 -5.90 -9.29
CA ASP A 96 -0.13 -5.91 -9.13
C ASP A 96 -0.56 -7.16 -8.34
N GLY A 97 -1.80 -7.22 -7.87
CA GLY A 97 -2.30 -8.45 -7.27
C GLY A 97 -3.73 -8.35 -6.80
N HIS A 98 -4.12 -9.39 -6.06
CA HIS A 98 -5.45 -9.51 -5.49
C HIS A 98 -5.37 -9.55 -3.97
N VAL A 99 -6.31 -8.88 -3.32
CA VAL A 99 -6.48 -8.91 -1.87
C VAL A 99 -7.95 -9.08 -1.52
N PHE A 100 -8.23 -9.95 -0.56
CA PHE A 100 -9.53 -10.03 0.09
C PHE A 100 -9.41 -9.65 1.55
N ALA A 101 -10.39 -8.91 2.06
CA ALA A 101 -10.51 -8.59 3.47
C ALA A 101 -11.83 -9.16 4.02
N PHE A 102 -11.79 -9.90 5.12
CA PHE A 102 -12.96 -10.57 5.70
C PHE A 102 -12.83 -10.76 7.23
N ASN A 103 -13.93 -11.12 7.88
CA ASN A 103 -13.97 -11.34 9.34
C ASN A 103 -14.09 -12.80 9.77
N GLU A 104 -14.63 -13.64 8.89
CA GLU A 104 -14.82 -15.06 9.17
C GLU A 104 -13.51 -15.82 8.97
N LYS A 105 -13.08 -16.60 9.97
CA LYS A 105 -11.87 -17.41 9.84
C LYS A 105 -12.01 -18.36 8.64
N PRO A 106 -11.00 -18.45 7.75
CA PRO A 106 -11.10 -19.31 6.57
C PRO A 106 -11.35 -20.75 6.99
N ARG A 107 -12.14 -21.47 6.19
CA ARG A 107 -12.44 -22.88 6.46
C ARG A 107 -11.14 -23.67 6.30
N ARG A 108 -10.88 -24.61 7.22
CA ARG A 108 -9.72 -25.53 7.15
C ARG A 108 -9.79 -26.53 5.98
N SER A 109 -10.42 -26.19 4.87
CA SER A 109 -10.21 -26.95 3.63
C SER A 109 -8.74 -26.82 3.27
N LYS A 110 -8.04 -27.97 3.28
CA LYS A 110 -6.63 -28.22 2.98
C LYS A 110 -5.88 -26.95 2.56
N SER A 111 -5.16 -26.36 3.51
CA SER A 111 -4.15 -25.37 3.19
C SER A 111 -3.23 -25.99 2.14
N THR A 112 -3.08 -25.32 1.01
CA THR A 112 -2.18 -25.76 -0.06
C THR A 112 -0.88 -25.06 0.23
N GLU A 113 -0.07 -25.58 1.16
CA GLU A 113 1.27 -25.05 1.40
C GLU A 113 2.20 -25.60 0.29
N ASP A 114 2.29 -24.84 -0.80
CA ASP A 114 3.20 -25.09 -1.92
C ASP A 114 4.04 -23.86 -2.24
N GLU A 115 4.95 -23.99 -3.19
CA GLU A 115 5.93 -22.96 -3.57
C GLU A 115 5.28 -21.62 -3.96
N GLY A 116 4.04 -21.64 -4.44
CA GLY A 116 3.30 -20.41 -4.74
C GLY A 116 2.88 -19.62 -3.51
N CYS A 117 2.93 -20.21 -2.32
CA CYS A 117 2.62 -19.56 -1.04
C CYS A 117 3.84 -18.89 -0.40
N ASP A 118 5.04 -19.30 -0.79
CA ASP A 118 6.30 -18.75 -0.28
C ASP A 118 6.77 -17.51 -1.05
N VAL A 119 6.01 -17.09 -2.07
CA VAL A 119 6.30 -15.87 -2.85
C VAL A 119 6.24 -14.64 -1.93
N PRO A 120 7.33 -13.87 -1.81
CA PRO A 120 7.40 -12.72 -0.93
C PRO A 120 6.55 -11.54 -1.43
N CYS A 121 6.20 -10.66 -0.51
CA CYS A 121 5.55 -9.39 -0.83
C CYS A 121 6.53 -8.41 -1.49
N SER A 122 6.03 -7.50 -2.34
CA SER A 122 6.90 -6.55 -3.06
C SER A 122 7.52 -5.47 -2.17
N ASP A 123 6.92 -5.20 -1.02
CA ASP A 123 7.32 -4.15 -0.08
C ASP A 123 7.99 -4.69 1.19
N MET A 124 7.71 -5.94 1.59
CA MET A 124 8.28 -6.58 2.76
C MET A 124 8.61 -8.04 2.47
N GLU A 125 9.88 -8.33 2.28
CA GLU A 125 10.37 -9.66 1.89
C GLU A 125 10.19 -10.72 3.00
N ASP A 126 10.08 -10.29 4.26
CA ASP A 126 9.81 -11.15 5.41
C ASP A 126 8.37 -11.71 5.43
N TYR A 127 7.46 -11.11 4.66
CA TYR A 127 6.08 -11.56 4.54
C TYR A 127 5.83 -12.22 3.19
N ARG A 128 4.93 -13.20 3.22
CA ARG A 128 4.53 -13.98 2.06
C ARG A 128 3.25 -13.40 1.47
N CYS A 129 3.25 -13.03 0.20
CA CYS A 129 2.06 -12.51 -0.47
C CYS A 129 1.41 -13.53 -1.40
N GLY A 130 1.99 -14.72 -1.52
CA GLY A 130 1.50 -15.74 -2.42
C GLY A 130 1.61 -15.32 -3.88
N CYS A 131 1.01 -16.11 -4.76
CA CYS A 131 1.08 -15.92 -6.21
C CYS A 131 -0.30 -15.82 -6.84
N ALA A 132 -0.36 -15.22 -8.02
CA ALA A 132 -1.52 -15.19 -8.88
C ALA A 132 -1.14 -15.39 -10.35
N ASP A 133 -1.95 -16.18 -11.03
CA ASP A 133 -1.93 -16.48 -12.45
C ASP A 133 -0.55 -16.95 -12.94
N GLU A 134 0.09 -16.21 -13.84
CA GLU A 134 1.40 -16.55 -14.40
C GLU A 134 2.50 -16.65 -13.33
N MET A 135 2.44 -15.83 -12.27
CA MET A 135 3.43 -15.86 -11.19
C MET A 135 3.33 -17.16 -10.39
N CYS A 136 2.17 -17.82 -10.36
CA CYS A 136 2.05 -19.15 -9.79
C CYS A 136 2.73 -20.21 -10.65
N ALA A 137 2.60 -20.12 -11.96
CA ALA A 137 3.27 -21.03 -12.88
C ALA A 137 4.81 -20.87 -12.80
N GLU A 138 5.29 -19.63 -12.70
CA GLU A 138 6.72 -19.33 -12.51
C GLU A 138 7.25 -19.84 -11.17
N ALA A 139 6.44 -19.75 -10.11
CA ALA A 139 6.75 -20.30 -8.80
C ALA A 139 6.64 -21.83 -8.73
N GLY A 140 6.27 -22.52 -9.81
CA GLY A 140 6.09 -23.99 -9.83
C GLY A 140 4.83 -24.48 -9.10
N ALA A 141 3.90 -23.58 -8.75
CA ALA A 141 2.70 -23.92 -8.02
C ALA A 141 1.72 -24.70 -8.92
N PRO A 142 1.26 -25.90 -8.53
CA PRO A 142 0.39 -26.71 -9.36
C PRO A 142 -1.00 -26.06 -9.55
N ALA A 143 -1.70 -26.40 -10.63
CA ALA A 143 -3.09 -25.98 -10.78
C ALA A 143 -3.96 -26.56 -9.64
N VAL A 144 -4.86 -25.73 -9.09
CA VAL A 144 -5.79 -26.17 -8.05
C VAL A 144 -7.02 -26.75 -8.73
N ALA A 145 -7.35 -28.00 -8.43
CA ALA A 145 -8.48 -28.69 -9.05
C ALA A 145 -9.81 -27.95 -8.75
N GLY A 146 -10.52 -27.55 -9.81
CA GLY A 146 -11.82 -26.88 -9.71
C GLY A 146 -11.78 -25.36 -9.63
N GLU A 147 -10.60 -24.73 -9.71
CA GLU A 147 -10.45 -23.28 -9.81
C GLU A 147 -9.96 -22.91 -11.22
N ASP A 148 -10.62 -21.93 -11.86
CA ASP A 148 -10.23 -21.44 -13.20
C ASP A 148 -8.95 -20.59 -13.17
N ASN A 149 -8.65 -19.95 -12.03
CA ASN A 149 -7.49 -19.09 -11.85
C ASN A 149 -6.48 -19.77 -10.93
N GLN A 150 -5.21 -19.79 -11.32
CA GLN A 150 -4.15 -20.28 -10.45
C GLN A 150 -3.82 -19.20 -9.43
N ARG A 151 -4.28 -19.34 -8.18
CA ARG A 151 -3.96 -18.38 -7.12
C ARG A 151 -3.53 -19.10 -5.85
N ARG A 152 -2.69 -18.43 -5.07
CA ARG A 152 -2.30 -18.82 -3.73
C ARG A 152 -2.57 -17.67 -2.79
N TRP A 153 -3.67 -17.81 -2.07
CA TRP A 153 -4.15 -16.85 -1.10
C TRP A 153 -3.42 -17.08 0.22
N VAL A 154 -2.42 -16.25 0.48
CA VAL A 154 -1.77 -16.22 1.79
C VAL A 154 -2.64 -15.40 2.74
N VAL A 155 -3.03 -16.01 3.86
CA VAL A 155 -3.94 -15.38 4.83
C VAL A 155 -3.19 -14.97 6.08
N TYR A 156 -3.36 -13.70 6.46
CA TYR A 156 -2.90 -13.16 7.74
C TYR A 156 -4.08 -12.70 8.59
N GLU A 157 -3.94 -12.91 9.90
CA GLU A 157 -4.77 -12.28 10.91
C GLU A 157 -4.14 -10.93 11.29
N VAL A 158 -4.94 -9.89 11.16
CA VAL A 158 -4.60 -8.51 11.50
C VAL A 158 -5.16 -8.24 12.91
N PRO A 159 -4.30 -7.90 13.88
CA PRO A 159 -4.76 -7.58 15.22
C PRO A 159 -5.74 -6.41 15.22
N LEU A 160 -6.81 -6.52 16.01
CA LEU A 160 -7.83 -5.46 16.12
C LEU A 160 -7.24 -4.14 16.62
N GLU A 161 -6.24 -4.20 17.48
CA GLU A 161 -5.52 -3.02 17.97
C GLU A 161 -4.82 -2.30 16.81
N THR A 162 -4.16 -3.04 15.93
CA THR A 162 -3.52 -2.51 14.73
C THR A 162 -4.53 -1.83 13.81
N ILE A 163 -5.70 -2.45 13.59
CA ILE A 163 -6.78 -1.84 12.79
C ILE A 163 -7.22 -0.50 13.39
N ALA A 164 -7.46 -0.47 14.71
CA ALA A 164 -7.89 0.73 15.41
C ALA A 164 -6.83 1.84 15.36
N GLN A 165 -5.55 1.49 15.53
CA GLN A 165 -4.44 2.44 15.45
C GLN A 165 -4.33 3.06 14.05
N MET A 166 -4.41 2.24 12.99
CA MET A 166 -4.33 2.73 11.61
C MET A 166 -5.51 3.65 11.26
N GLN A 167 -6.73 3.28 11.65
CA GLN A 167 -7.91 4.14 11.44
C GLN A 167 -7.76 5.49 12.18
N ALA A 168 -7.27 5.47 13.42
CA ALA A 168 -7.04 6.69 14.19
C ALA A 168 -5.97 7.60 13.55
N GLN A 169 -4.89 7.02 13.02
CA GLN A 169 -3.87 7.78 12.30
C GLN A 169 -4.43 8.41 11.01
N GLN A 170 -5.23 7.68 10.24
CA GLN A 170 -5.88 8.19 9.03
C GLN A 170 -6.81 9.37 9.34
N GLN A 171 -7.64 9.26 10.39
CA GLN A 171 -8.53 10.34 10.83
C GLN A 171 -7.75 11.60 11.26
N LYS A 172 -6.62 11.43 11.94
CA LYS A 172 -5.73 12.55 12.32
C LYS A 172 -5.14 13.24 11.08
N LYS A 173 -4.69 12.47 10.09
CA LYS A 173 -4.16 13.02 8.81
C LYS A 173 -5.24 13.78 8.04
N ALA A 174 -6.46 13.26 7.96
CA ALA A 174 -7.59 13.94 7.33
C ALA A 174 -7.94 15.27 8.02
N ARG A 175 -7.96 15.29 9.36
CA ARG A 175 -8.19 16.52 10.16
C ARG A 175 -7.05 17.54 10.05
N GLY A 176 -5.81 17.08 9.93
CA GLY A 176 -4.63 17.95 9.75
C GLY A 176 -4.57 18.60 8.37
N ALA A 177 -4.97 17.89 7.31
CA ALA A 177 -5.00 18.39 5.94
C ALA A 177 -6.02 19.54 5.76
N GLY A 178 -7.18 19.46 6.41
CA GLY A 178 -8.20 20.52 6.36
C GLY A 178 -7.78 21.86 6.98
N ARG A 179 -6.75 21.88 7.84
CA ARG A 179 -6.31 23.08 8.56
C ARG A 179 -5.28 23.93 7.80
N LYS A 180 -4.70 23.43 6.69
CA LYS A 180 -3.72 24.15 5.85
C LYS A 180 -4.32 24.88 4.63
N GLY A 181 -5.60 24.69 4.31
CA GLY A 181 -6.27 25.34 3.17
C GLY A 181 -6.95 26.70 3.47
N GLY A 182 -7.06 27.08 4.74
CA GLY A 182 -7.86 28.24 5.17
C GLY A 182 -7.05 29.50 5.48
N LYS A 183 -6.25 30.04 4.54
CA LYS A 183 -5.68 31.40 4.70
C LYS A 183 -5.37 32.08 3.37
N ARG A 184 -6.40 32.62 2.71
CA ARG A 184 -6.36 33.90 1.95
C ARG A 184 -7.69 34.18 1.23
N SER A 185 -8.54 34.99 1.85
CA SER A 185 -9.47 35.89 1.14
C SER A 185 -9.90 37.02 2.08
N GLY A 186 -8.91 37.81 2.51
CA GLY A 186 -9.15 39.07 3.20
C GLY A 186 -9.20 40.23 2.20
N GLY A 187 -10.38 40.84 2.07
CA GLY A 187 -10.53 42.29 1.97
C GLY A 187 -10.45 42.95 0.59
N ARG A 188 -11.62 43.24 -0.01
CA ARG A 188 -11.87 44.54 -0.65
C ARG A 188 -13.22 45.06 -0.21
N LYS A 189 -13.20 46.05 0.68
CA LYS A 189 -14.36 46.90 1.00
C LYS A 189 -14.75 47.65 -0.27
N ALA A 190 -15.97 47.43 -0.77
CA ALA A 190 -16.60 48.33 -1.71
C ALA A 190 -16.94 49.62 -0.96
N LYS A 191 -16.29 50.72 -1.33
CA LYS A 191 -16.66 52.06 -0.88
C LYS A 191 -17.86 52.51 -1.71
N SER A 192 -18.94 52.84 -1.01
CA SER A 192 -20.09 53.58 -1.52
C SER A 192 -19.72 55.06 -1.77
N GLU A 193 -20.71 55.80 -2.27
CA GLU A 193 -20.80 57.27 -2.47
C GLU A 193 -20.50 57.68 -3.92
N LEU A 194 -21.54 58.00 -4.71
CA LEU A 194 -22.38 59.23 -4.77
C LEU A 194 -21.84 60.20 -5.82
#